data_AF-A0A7K2KZ17-F1
#
_entry.id   AF-A0A7K2KZ17-F1
#
_cell.length_a   1.000
_cell.length_b   1.000
_cell.length_c   1.000
_cell.angle_alpha   90.00
_cell.angle_beta   90.00
_cell.angle_gamma   90.00
#
_symmetry.space_group_name_H-M   'P 1'
#
loop_
_entity.id
_entity.type
_entity.pdbx_description
1 polymer ?
#
loop_
_entity_poly.entity_id
_entity_poly.type
_entity_poly.pdbx_seq_one_letter_code
_entity_poly.pdbx_strand_id
1 'polypeptide(L)'
;EFGPSVLTEPAYTAALRHYTEDVLRIGAYEVLGEERGVIPMTDAHHAPRAGRHVFRIGAAGGAVRPSTGYAFSAIQRQTRAVAAAVHQGRVPVPPPAYRTRHLAMDAILLRGLSTGRVRGAPFFGGLFRTVPAERMLRFLDGETRPAEDVLIGLRTPVLPMLRSAAGLPF
;
A
#
# COMPACT_ATOMS: atom_id res chain seq x y z
N GLU A 1 2.10 -13.83 2.01
CA GLU A 1 0.82 -13.64 2.73
C GLU A 1 0.83 -12.31 3.51
N PHE A 2 -0.32 -11.84 3.98
CA PHE A 2 -0.43 -10.64 4.82
C PHE A 2 -0.47 -11.05 6.30
N GLY A 3 0.37 -10.45 7.14
CA GLY A 3 0.40 -10.78 8.56
C GLY A 3 1.17 -9.73 9.38
N PRO A 4 1.00 -9.76 10.72
CA PRO A 4 1.71 -8.86 11.63
C PRO A 4 3.20 -9.20 11.76
N SER A 5 3.60 -10.40 11.35
CA SER A 5 4.98 -10.89 11.36
C SER A 5 5.40 -11.37 9.98
N VAL A 6 6.70 -11.27 9.71
CA VAL A 6 7.32 -11.78 8.48
C VAL A 6 7.36 -13.31 8.55
N LEU A 7 7.00 -13.98 7.45
CA LEU A 7 7.14 -15.44 7.36
C LEU A 7 8.61 -15.86 7.34
N THR A 8 8.87 -17.12 7.69
CA THR A 8 10.18 -17.72 7.49
C THR A 8 10.44 -17.94 6.00
N GLU A 9 11.71 -18.01 5.60
CA GLU A 9 12.07 -18.27 4.21
C GLU A 9 11.47 -19.58 3.67
N PRO A 10 11.53 -20.72 4.38
CA PRO A 10 10.86 -21.94 3.93
C PRO A 10 9.35 -21.76 3.69
N ALA A 11 8.67 -20.95 4.50
CA ALA A 11 7.25 -20.67 4.32
C ALA A 11 6.99 -19.80 3.08
N TYR A 12 7.85 -18.82 2.78
CA TYR A 12 7.77 -18.08 1.52
C TYR A 12 8.02 -18.97 0.30
N THR A 13 9.06 -19.80 0.34
CA THR A 13 9.37 -20.74 -0.74
C THR A 13 8.23 -21.73 -0.97
N ALA A 14 7.64 -22.27 0.10
CA ALA A 14 6.48 -23.16 0.00
C ALA A 14 5.27 -22.47 -0.63
N ALA A 15 4.98 -21.22 -0.23
CA ALA A 15 3.88 -20.45 -0.79
C ALA A 15 4.10 -20.12 -2.29
N LEU A 16 5.33 -19.81 -2.68
CA LEU A 16 5.70 -19.58 -4.08
C LEU A 16 5.55 -20.86 -4.91
N ARG A 17 6.08 -22.00 -4.43
CA ARG A 17 5.93 -23.30 -5.10
C ARG A 17 4.49 -23.69 -5.29
N HIS A 18 3.68 -23.60 -4.23
CA HIS A 18 2.23 -23.85 -4.32
C HIS A 18 1.58 -22.96 -5.40
N TYR A 19 1.91 -21.68 -5.44
CA TYR A 19 1.35 -20.77 -6.42
C TYR A 19 1.79 -21.09 -7.86
N THR A 20 3.07 -21.42 -8.08
CA THR A 20 3.60 -21.72 -9.42
C THR A 20 3.17 -23.09 -9.93
N GLU A 21 3.17 -24.11 -9.05
CA GLU A 21 2.93 -25.51 -9.41
C GLU A 21 1.43 -25.85 -9.39
N ASP A 22 0.67 -25.45 -8.37
CA ASP A 22 -0.73 -25.87 -8.20
C ASP A 22 -1.73 -24.85 -8.76
N VAL A 23 -1.46 -23.55 -8.58
CA VAL A 23 -2.39 -22.47 -8.97
C VAL A 23 -2.18 -22.06 -10.42
N LEU A 24 -0.97 -21.65 -10.80
CA LEU A 24 -0.67 -21.22 -12.17
C LEU A 24 -0.34 -22.37 -13.11
N ARG A 25 0.20 -23.48 -12.57
CA ARG A 25 0.60 -24.67 -13.34
C ARG A 25 1.55 -24.32 -14.49
N ILE A 26 2.58 -23.53 -14.20
CA ILE A 26 3.46 -22.96 -15.24
C ILE A 26 4.38 -23.98 -15.92
N GLY A 27 4.36 -25.25 -15.50
CA GLY A 27 5.20 -26.32 -16.03
C GLY A 27 6.63 -26.26 -15.48
N ALA A 28 7.60 -26.71 -16.28
CA ALA A 28 9.01 -26.68 -15.90
C ALA A 28 9.54 -25.24 -15.89
N TYR A 29 10.25 -24.86 -14.83
CA TYR A 29 10.90 -23.56 -14.69
C TYR A 29 12.25 -23.70 -14.00
N GLU A 30 13.11 -22.70 -14.22
CA GLU A 30 14.39 -22.55 -13.55
C GLU A 30 14.38 -21.27 -12.71
N VAL A 31 14.89 -21.35 -11.48
CA VAL A 31 15.05 -20.18 -10.61
C VAL A 31 16.42 -19.57 -10.89
N LEU A 32 16.44 -18.44 -11.60
CA LEU A 32 17.68 -17.73 -11.96
C LEU A 32 18.24 -16.87 -10.83
N GLY A 33 17.42 -16.55 -9.82
CA GLY A 33 17.81 -15.74 -8.68
C GLY A 33 16.66 -15.57 -7.68
N GLU A 34 17.02 -15.21 -6.46
CA GLU A 34 16.08 -14.99 -5.36
C GLU A 34 16.32 -13.60 -4.75
N GLU A 35 15.24 -12.86 -4.54
CA GLU A 35 15.27 -11.58 -3.82
C GLU A 35 14.23 -11.61 -2.71
N ARG A 36 14.55 -10.97 -1.59
CA ARG A 36 13.65 -10.80 -0.46
C ARG A 36 13.42 -9.33 -0.18
N GLY A 37 12.15 -8.96 -0.07
CA GLY A 37 11.72 -7.64 0.34
C GLY A 37 10.60 -7.70 1.36
N VAL A 38 10.51 -6.67 2.21
CA VAL A 38 9.37 -6.44 3.09
C VAL A 38 8.87 -5.03 2.82
N ILE A 39 7.61 -4.92 2.43
CA ILE A 39 6.91 -3.64 2.28
C ILE A 39 6.01 -3.48 3.51
N PRO A 40 6.34 -2.61 4.47
CA PRO A 40 5.52 -2.42 5.66
C PRO A 40 4.14 -1.89 5.29
N MET A 41 3.10 -2.54 5.80
CA MET A 41 1.72 -2.10 5.67
C MET A 41 1.29 -1.43 6.98
N THR A 42 1.50 -0.12 7.07
CA THR A 42 1.35 0.63 8.32
C THR A 42 0.80 2.03 8.09
N ASP A 43 -0.08 2.46 8.98
CA ASP A 43 -0.60 3.82 9.11
C ASP A 43 0.22 4.68 10.09
N ALA A 44 1.43 4.22 10.45
CA ALA A 44 2.35 4.96 11.31
C ALA A 44 2.67 6.35 10.76
N HIS A 45 2.83 7.32 11.65
CA HIS A 45 3.20 8.67 11.26
C HIS A 45 4.67 8.75 10.84
N HIS A 46 4.91 9.17 9.60
CA HIS A 46 6.25 9.38 9.06
C HIS A 46 6.63 10.86 9.13
N ALA A 47 7.47 11.23 10.11
CA ALA A 47 7.95 12.60 10.21
C ALA A 47 8.88 12.95 9.01
N PRO A 48 8.55 13.97 8.20
CA PRO A 48 9.27 14.29 6.96
C PRO A 48 10.68 14.84 7.22
N ARG A 49 10.95 15.33 8.43
CA ARG A 49 12.26 15.83 8.87
C ARG A 49 12.76 15.00 10.05
N ALA A 50 13.97 14.46 9.92
CA ALA A 50 14.64 13.67 10.97
C ALA A 50 15.71 14.46 11.72
N GLY A 51 16.06 15.65 11.24
CA GLY A 51 17.06 16.53 11.87
C GLY A 51 17.17 17.87 11.15
N ARG A 52 18.14 18.71 11.55
CA ARG A 52 18.31 20.05 10.96
C ARG A 52 18.51 20.01 9.43
N HIS A 53 19.27 19.04 8.93
CA HIS A 53 19.58 18.89 7.50
C HIS A 53 19.23 17.49 6.96
N VAL A 54 18.34 16.76 7.64
CA VAL A 54 17.99 15.38 7.28
C VAL A 54 16.48 15.29 7.02
N PHE A 55 16.11 14.91 5.80
CA PHE A 55 14.71 14.79 5.34
C PHE A 55 14.45 13.37 4.85
N ARG A 56 13.28 12.82 5.18
CA ARG A 56 12.90 11.45 4.81
C ARG A 56 12.06 11.46 3.54
N ILE A 57 12.53 10.75 2.51
CA ILE A 57 11.80 10.49 1.27
C ILE A 57 11.54 8.99 1.12
N GLY A 58 10.80 8.59 0.10
CA GLY A 58 10.54 7.18 -0.16
C GLY A 58 9.67 6.54 0.92
N ALA A 59 9.89 5.25 1.15
CA ALA A 59 9.24 4.52 2.24
C ALA A 59 9.46 5.18 3.62
N ALA A 60 10.69 5.68 3.89
CA ALA A 60 11.00 6.37 5.13
C ALA A 60 10.18 7.68 5.30
N GLY A 61 9.82 8.31 4.18
CA GLY A 61 8.99 9.52 4.11
C GLY A 61 7.49 9.26 3.95
N GLY A 62 7.01 8.03 4.17
CA GLY A 62 5.59 7.68 4.08
C GLY A 62 5.04 7.63 2.66
N ALA A 63 5.89 7.47 1.64
CA ALA A 63 5.47 7.39 0.24
C ALA A 63 4.99 6.00 -0.21
N VAL A 64 5.00 5.01 0.68
CA VAL A 64 4.37 3.70 0.44
C VAL A 64 2.91 3.79 0.88
N ARG A 65 1.99 3.39 0.01
CA ARG A 65 0.56 3.36 0.34
C ARG A 65 0.31 2.34 1.46
N PRO A 66 -0.20 2.74 2.64
CA PRO A 66 -0.25 1.87 3.80
C PRO A 66 -0.95 0.52 3.58
N SER A 67 -2.07 0.51 2.87
CA SER A 67 -2.88 -0.70 2.72
C SER A 67 -2.58 -1.51 1.46
N THR A 68 -1.81 -0.99 0.51
CA THR A 68 -1.58 -1.65 -0.79
C THR A 68 -0.11 -1.86 -1.12
N GLY A 69 0.81 -1.23 -0.38
CA GLY A 69 2.25 -1.24 -0.67
C GLY A 69 2.64 -0.46 -1.93
N TYR A 70 1.68 0.15 -2.62
CA TYR A 70 1.95 0.87 -3.86
C TYR A 70 2.72 2.16 -3.56
N ALA A 71 3.87 2.37 -4.21
CA ALA A 71 4.78 3.45 -3.86
C ALA A 71 5.29 4.26 -5.07
N PHE A 72 5.21 3.68 -6.27
CA PHE A 72 5.92 4.19 -7.44
C PHE A 72 5.61 5.67 -7.75
N SER A 73 4.34 6.01 -7.97
CA SER A 73 3.94 7.38 -8.32
C SER A 73 4.18 8.37 -7.18
N ALA A 74 3.90 7.97 -5.94
CA ALA A 74 4.08 8.79 -4.75
C ALA A 74 5.55 9.16 -4.52
N ILE A 75 6.46 8.20 -4.66
CA ILE A 75 7.91 8.44 -4.56
C ILE A 75 8.35 9.42 -5.66
N GLN A 76 7.88 9.24 -6.89
CA GLN A 76 8.24 10.14 -7.99
C GLN A 76 7.76 11.58 -7.75
N ARG A 77 6.51 11.77 -7.29
CA ARG A 77 5.99 13.10 -6.92
C ARG A 77 6.80 13.73 -5.78
N GLN A 78 7.10 12.96 -4.75
CA GLN A 78 7.86 13.41 -3.59
C GLN A 78 9.28 13.83 -3.98
N THR A 79 10.00 12.99 -4.73
CA THR A 79 11.37 13.26 -5.19
C THR A 79 11.41 14.49 -6.09
N ARG A 80 10.44 14.67 -6.99
CA ARG A 80 10.36 15.85 -7.86
C ARG A 80 10.18 17.15 -7.05
N ALA A 81 9.32 17.13 -6.03
CA ALA A 81 9.11 18.29 -5.16
C ALA A 81 10.36 18.65 -4.35
N VAL A 82 11.05 17.64 -3.82
CA VAL A 82 12.31 17.78 -3.09
C VAL A 82 13.39 18.36 -4.00
N ALA A 83 13.59 17.77 -5.18
CA ALA A 83 14.58 18.24 -6.15
C ALA A 83 14.33 19.69 -6.57
N ALA A 84 13.08 20.08 -6.82
CA ALA A 84 12.70 21.45 -7.16
C ALA A 84 12.97 22.43 -6.01
N ALA A 85 12.72 22.04 -4.75
CA ALA A 85 13.02 22.86 -3.60
C ALA A 85 14.53 23.09 -3.42
N VAL A 86 15.34 22.02 -3.56
CA VAL A 86 16.81 22.10 -3.53
C VAL A 86 17.31 23.05 -4.62
N HIS A 87 16.84 22.88 -5.86
CA HIS A 87 17.25 23.70 -6.99
C HIS A 87 16.97 25.20 -6.77
N GLN A 88 15.88 25.53 -6.07
CA GLN A 88 15.48 26.91 -5.76
C GLN A 88 16.10 27.46 -4.46
N GLY A 89 17.01 26.73 -3.81
CA GLY A 89 17.59 27.13 -2.53
C GLY A 89 16.61 27.13 -1.35
N ARG A 90 15.46 26.46 -1.49
CA ARG A 90 14.44 26.33 -0.44
C ARG A 90 14.70 25.12 0.44
N VAL A 91 14.15 25.12 1.65
CA VAL A 91 14.20 23.95 2.54
C VAL A 91 13.40 22.80 1.90
N PRO A 92 14.01 21.63 1.62
CA PRO A 92 13.40 20.59 0.81
C PRO A 92 12.55 19.64 1.65
N VAL A 93 11.54 20.19 2.35
CA VAL A 93 10.59 19.38 3.12
C VAL A 93 9.73 18.56 2.15
N PRO A 94 9.78 17.22 2.21
CA PRO A 94 8.97 16.38 1.34
C PRO A 94 7.48 16.60 1.62
N PRO A 95 6.64 16.77 0.58
CA PRO A 95 5.20 16.89 0.79
C PRO A 95 4.60 15.56 1.27
N PRO A 96 3.43 15.60 1.94
CA PRO A 96 2.66 14.39 2.22
C PRO A 96 2.37 13.61 0.93
N ALA A 97 2.62 12.30 0.94
CA ALA A 97 2.45 11.45 -0.24
C ALA A 97 0.98 11.24 -0.63
N TYR A 98 0.09 11.26 0.36
CA TYR A 98 -1.34 10.96 0.23
C TYR A 98 -2.18 11.96 1.04
N ARG A 99 -3.44 12.15 0.61
CA ARG A 99 -4.40 12.99 1.34
C ARG A 99 -4.89 12.28 2.61
N THR A 100 -5.34 13.03 3.60
CA THR A 100 -5.87 12.47 4.86
C THR A 100 -7.01 11.48 4.66
N ARG A 101 -7.96 11.78 3.76
CA ARG A 101 -9.07 10.86 3.41
C ARG A 101 -8.60 9.50 2.90
N HIS A 102 -7.50 9.51 2.18
CA HIS A 102 -6.91 8.33 1.57
C HIS A 102 -6.24 7.46 2.63
N LEU A 103 -5.46 8.10 3.52
CA LEU A 103 -4.86 7.45 4.68
C LEU A 103 -5.92 6.89 5.65
N ALA A 104 -7.05 7.59 5.83
CA ALA A 104 -8.16 7.11 6.64
C ALA A 104 -8.77 5.82 6.06
N MET A 105 -8.99 5.75 4.75
CA MET A 105 -9.45 4.51 4.10
C MET A 105 -8.42 3.38 4.24
N ASP A 106 -7.12 3.69 4.17
CA ASP A 106 -6.09 2.69 4.39
C ASP A 106 -6.11 2.15 5.82
N ALA A 107 -6.25 3.03 6.82
CA ALA A 107 -6.36 2.62 8.22
C ALA A 107 -7.56 1.69 8.45
N ILE A 108 -8.70 1.95 7.81
CA ILE A 108 -9.88 1.07 7.85
C ILE A 108 -9.55 -0.31 7.31
N LEU A 109 -8.89 -0.39 6.14
CA LEU A 109 -8.51 -1.65 5.53
C LEU A 109 -7.47 -2.40 6.37
N LEU A 110 -6.44 -1.70 6.86
CA LEU A 110 -5.42 -2.27 7.76
C LEU A 110 -6.05 -2.85 9.03
N ARG A 111 -7.01 -2.15 9.63
CA ARG A 111 -7.78 -2.66 10.77
C ARG A 111 -8.61 -3.88 10.39
N GLY A 112 -9.25 -3.89 9.22
CA GLY A 112 -10.00 -5.03 8.70
C GLY A 112 -9.13 -6.27 8.52
N LEU A 113 -7.92 -6.09 7.96
CA LEU A 113 -6.94 -7.15 7.77
C LEU A 113 -6.39 -7.68 9.11
N SER A 114 -5.94 -6.78 9.99
CA SER A 114 -5.31 -7.16 11.27
C SER A 114 -6.26 -7.86 12.23
N THR A 115 -7.56 -7.57 12.13
CA THR A 115 -8.60 -8.20 12.95
C THR A 115 -9.26 -9.41 12.30
N GLY A 116 -8.79 -9.83 11.12
CA GLY A 116 -9.36 -10.97 10.39
C GLY A 116 -10.76 -10.73 9.81
N ARG A 117 -11.30 -9.51 9.89
CA ARG A 117 -12.60 -9.13 9.30
C ARG A 117 -12.56 -9.14 7.78
N VAL A 118 -11.38 -8.89 7.21
CA VAL A 118 -11.13 -8.86 5.77
C VAL A 118 -9.98 -9.81 5.48
N ARG A 119 -10.14 -10.68 4.48
CA ARG A 119 -9.05 -11.50 3.94
C ARG A 119 -8.42 -10.79 2.76
N GLY A 120 -7.11 -10.52 2.82
CA GLY A 120 -6.40 -9.69 1.83
C GLY A 120 -6.49 -10.21 0.39
N ALA A 121 -6.11 -11.47 0.14
CA ALA A 121 -6.13 -12.04 -1.21
C ALA A 121 -7.50 -11.95 -1.93
N PRO A 122 -8.63 -12.41 -1.35
CA PRO A 122 -9.93 -12.27 -1.99
C PRO A 122 -10.42 -10.81 -2.05
N PHE A 123 -10.06 -9.97 -1.09
CA PHE A 123 -10.38 -8.54 -1.12
C PHE A 123 -9.76 -7.84 -2.33
N PHE A 124 -8.43 -7.95 -2.49
CA PHE A 124 -7.75 -7.34 -3.62
C PHE A 124 -8.16 -7.99 -4.94
N GLY A 125 -8.25 -9.33 -4.98
CA GLY A 125 -8.73 -10.03 -6.18
C GLY A 125 -10.15 -9.63 -6.59
N GLY A 126 -11.03 -9.33 -5.63
CA GLY A 126 -12.36 -8.77 -5.90
C GLY A 126 -12.31 -7.36 -6.48
N LEU A 127 -11.50 -6.48 -5.88
CA LEU A 127 -11.31 -5.11 -6.37
C LEU A 127 -10.75 -5.07 -7.80
N PHE A 128 -9.65 -5.77 -8.05
CA PHE A 128 -9.01 -5.81 -9.38
C PHE A 128 -9.92 -6.41 -10.47
N ARG A 129 -10.86 -7.29 -10.11
CA ARG A 129 -11.83 -7.85 -11.06
C ARG A 129 -13.03 -6.95 -11.34
N THR A 130 -13.42 -6.10 -10.39
CA THR A 130 -14.70 -5.37 -10.45
C THR A 130 -14.54 -3.86 -10.65
N VAL A 131 -13.36 -3.31 -10.39
CA VAL A 131 -13.03 -1.90 -10.59
C VAL A 131 -12.26 -1.75 -11.90
N PRO A 132 -12.65 -0.83 -12.81
CA PRO A 132 -11.90 -0.55 -14.03
C PRO A 132 -10.43 -0.21 -13.74
N ALA A 133 -9.51 -0.74 -14.54
CA ALA A 133 -8.06 -0.65 -14.31
C ALA A 133 -7.58 0.79 -14.07
N GLU A 134 -8.00 1.75 -14.88
CA GLU A 134 -7.63 3.16 -14.72
C GLU A 134 -8.06 3.74 -13.37
N ARG A 135 -9.27 3.39 -12.91
CA ARG A 135 -9.78 3.85 -11.62
C ARG A 135 -9.02 3.18 -10.47
N MET A 136 -8.68 1.90 -10.63
CA MET A 136 -7.88 1.18 -9.64
C MET A 136 -6.47 1.78 -9.53
N LEU A 137 -5.82 2.12 -10.65
CA LEU A 137 -4.52 2.79 -10.65
C LEU A 137 -4.61 4.17 -9.97
N ARG A 138 -5.61 5.00 -10.31
CA ARG A 138 -5.85 6.28 -9.61
C ARG A 138 -6.06 6.10 -8.10
N PHE A 139 -6.74 5.03 -7.69
CA PHE A 139 -6.96 4.73 -6.28
C PHE A 139 -5.65 4.38 -5.57
N LEU A 140 -4.85 3.50 -6.17
CA LEU A 140 -3.52 3.14 -5.68
C LEU A 140 -2.60 4.37 -5.61
N ASP A 141 -2.68 5.27 -6.58
CA ASP A 141 -1.94 6.52 -6.64
C ASP A 141 -2.39 7.56 -5.60
N GLY A 142 -3.58 7.40 -5.01
CA GLY A 142 -4.20 8.41 -4.16
C GLY A 142 -4.69 9.65 -4.91
N GLU A 143 -5.13 9.47 -6.15
CA GLU A 143 -5.59 10.54 -7.04
C GLU A 143 -7.09 10.46 -7.39
N THR A 144 -7.81 9.49 -6.82
CA THR A 144 -9.27 9.39 -6.97
C THR A 144 -10.01 10.61 -6.43
N ARG A 145 -11.14 10.90 -7.07
CA ARG A 145 -12.16 11.85 -6.58
C ARG A 145 -13.03 11.18 -5.51
N PRO A 146 -13.68 11.95 -4.60
CA PRO A 146 -14.56 11.38 -3.58
C PRO A 146 -15.66 10.46 -4.13
N ALA A 147 -16.26 10.81 -5.29
CA ALA A 147 -17.25 9.96 -5.93
C ALA A 147 -16.67 8.62 -6.39
N GLU A 148 -15.41 8.59 -6.85
CA GLU A 148 -14.73 7.35 -7.20
C GLU A 148 -14.41 6.51 -5.96
N ASP A 149 -14.01 7.16 -4.85
CA ASP A 149 -13.78 6.48 -3.57
C ASP A 149 -15.05 5.76 -3.08
N VAL A 150 -16.22 6.41 -3.18
CA VAL A 150 -17.52 5.78 -2.86
C VAL A 150 -17.82 4.59 -3.78
N LEU A 151 -17.65 4.77 -5.09
CA LEU A 151 -17.89 3.69 -6.06
C LEU A 151 -16.99 2.47 -5.81
N ILE A 152 -15.73 2.69 -5.42
CA ILE A 152 -14.80 1.62 -5.03
C ILE A 152 -15.24 0.98 -3.71
N GLY A 153 -15.60 1.80 -2.71
CA GLY A 153 -16.06 1.33 -1.40
C GLY A 153 -17.26 0.38 -1.51
N LEU A 154 -18.20 0.66 -2.42
CA LEU A 154 -19.35 -0.22 -2.70
C LEU A 154 -18.98 -1.58 -3.30
N ARG A 155 -17.75 -1.74 -3.82
CA ARG A 155 -17.22 -3.01 -4.34
C ARG A 155 -16.41 -3.80 -3.30
N THR A 156 -16.31 -3.28 -2.09
CA THR A 156 -15.63 -3.95 -0.96
C THR A 156 -16.64 -4.65 -0.04
N PRO A 157 -16.19 -5.52 0.89
CA PRO A 157 -17.03 -6.04 1.95
C PRO A 157 -17.50 -4.92 2.90
N VAL A 158 -18.59 -4.23 2.54
CA VAL A 158 -19.05 -3.00 3.21
C VAL A 158 -19.24 -3.18 4.72
N LEU A 159 -19.91 -4.26 5.15
CA LEU A 159 -20.16 -4.49 6.57
C LEU A 159 -18.86 -4.73 7.37
N PRO A 160 -17.93 -5.60 6.95
CA PRO A 160 -16.60 -5.69 7.55
C PRO A 160 -15.84 -4.36 7.60
N MET A 161 -15.92 -3.54 6.54
CA MET A 161 -15.24 -2.25 6.46
C MET A 161 -15.84 -1.24 7.45
N LEU A 162 -17.17 -1.12 7.52
CA LEU A 162 -17.86 -0.25 8.49
C LEU A 162 -17.55 -0.64 9.94
N ARG A 163 -17.55 -1.95 10.25
CA ARG A 163 -17.15 -2.44 11.58
C ARG A 163 -15.69 -2.11 11.91
N SER A 164 -14.82 -2.10 10.91
CA SER A 164 -13.41 -1.74 11.08
C SER A 164 -13.26 -0.23 11.31
N ALA A 165 -14.03 0.59 10.59
CA ALA A 165 -14.06 2.05 10.75
C ALA A 165 -14.56 2.47 12.13
N ALA A 166 -15.61 1.84 12.66
CA ALA A 166 -16.14 2.12 13.99
C ALA A 166 -15.16 1.83 15.14
N GLY A 167 -14.11 1.05 14.89
CA GLY A 167 -13.07 0.71 15.87
C GLY A 167 -11.82 1.60 15.80
N LEU A 168 -11.81 2.63 14.95
CA LEU A 168 -10.68 3.55 14.79
C LEU A 168 -10.93 4.87 15.56
N PRO A 169 -9.90 5.44 16.21
CA PRO A 169 -10.02 6.62 17.06
C PRO A 169 -9.88 7.93 16.26
N PHE A 170 -10.54 8.04 15.10
CA PHE A 170 -10.40 9.20 14.19
C PHE A 170 -10.57 10.55 14.88
#